data_AF-A0A9E1IGH8-F1
#
_entry.id   AF-A0A9E1IGH8-F1
#
_cell.length_a   1.000
_cell.length_b   1.000
_cell.length_c   1.000
_cell.angle_alpha   90.00
_cell.angle_beta   90.00
_cell.angle_gamma   90.00
#
_symmetry.space_group_name_H-M   'P 1'
#
loop_
_entity.id
_entity.type
_entity.pdbx_description
1 polymer ?
#
loop_
_entity_poly.entity_id
_entity_poly.type
_entity_poly.pdbx_seq_one_letter_code
_entity_poly.pdbx_strand_id
1 'polypeptide(L)'
;HIDIASAFESYKWGTNEFQQHDYFESENAISLQIGPHFWLIGYTDYSDNPLVDSVGNIGENWYAAGEIQVKPTSAWTVKAFFGAYKAGIRCSGGQCRVLPGFEGGQVSFVGSF
;
A
#
# COMPACT_ATOMS: atom_id res chain seq x y z
N HIS A 1 -15.86 -8.04 8.29
CA HIS A 1 -15.18 -8.91 7.31
C HIS A 1 -13.71 -8.55 7.32
N ILE A 2 -12.80 -9.52 7.24
CA ILE A 2 -11.36 -9.28 7.29
C ILE A 2 -10.76 -9.88 6.03
N ASP A 3 -9.97 -9.08 5.31
CA ASP A 3 -9.18 -9.52 4.16
C ASP A 3 -7.71 -9.24 4.44
N ILE A 4 -6.87 -10.18 4.02
CA ILE A 4 -5.42 -10.05 4.08
C ILE A 4 -4.90 -10.27 2.66
N ALA A 5 -4.07 -9.36 2.19
CA ALA A 5 -3.37 -9.47 0.92
C ALA A 5 -1.87 -9.33 1.17
N SER A 6 -1.10 -10.26 0.65
CA SER A 6 0.35 -10.24 0.72
C SER A 6 0.93 -10.61 -0.64
N ALA A 7 1.92 -9.84 -1.07
CA ALA A 7 2.74 -10.11 -2.23
C ALA A 7 4.20 -10.08 -1.82
N PHE A 8 4.98 -10.99 -2.39
CA PHE A 8 6.41 -11.12 -2.12
C PHE A 8 7.12 -11.26 -3.45
N GLU A 9 8.17 -10.48 -3.65
CA GLU A 9 9.06 -10.57 -4.80
C GLU A 9 10.48 -10.77 -4.29
N SER A 10 11.20 -11.72 -4.87
CA SER A 10 12.62 -11.87 -4.64
C SER A 10 13.30 -11.96 -6.00
N TYR A 11 14.31 -11.12 -6.17
CA TYR A 11 15.14 -11.12 -7.35
C TYR A 11 16.56 -11.54 -6.98
N LYS A 12 17.08 -12.54 -7.69
CA LYS A 12 18.44 -13.02 -7.53
C LYS A 12 19.11 -13.09 -8.88
N TRP A 13 20.14 -12.28 -9.05
CA TRP A 13 20.94 -12.24 -10.26
C TRP A 13 22.22 -13.07 -10.13
N GLY A 14 22.77 -13.21 -8.91
CA GLY A 14 24.03 -13.92 -8.65
C GLY A 14 25.26 -13.02 -8.82
N THR A 15 26.42 -13.57 -9.22
CA THR A 15 27.67 -12.80 -9.31
C THR A 15 27.69 -11.95 -10.57
N ASN A 16 27.41 -10.65 -10.45
CA ASN A 16 27.55 -9.69 -11.54
C ASN A 16 28.23 -8.42 -11.03
N GLU A 17 29.32 -8.05 -11.68
CA GLU A 17 30.20 -6.95 -11.25
C GLU A 17 29.68 -5.56 -11.66
N PHE A 18 28.60 -5.45 -12.45
CA PHE A 18 28.36 -4.21 -13.19
C PHE A 18 27.06 -3.42 -13.00
N GLN A 19 25.94 -3.90 -12.41
CA GLN A 19 24.78 -2.99 -12.20
C GLN A 19 23.52 -3.51 -11.50
N GLN A 20 23.41 -4.80 -11.16
CA GLN A 20 22.16 -5.35 -10.64
C GLN A 20 22.39 -6.02 -9.28
N HIS A 21 21.63 -5.57 -8.28
CA HIS A 21 21.68 -6.08 -6.92
C HIS A 21 20.55 -7.07 -6.70
N ASP A 22 20.85 -8.13 -5.97
CA ASP A 22 19.82 -8.99 -5.40
C ASP A 22 18.94 -8.15 -4.47
N TYR A 23 17.63 -8.31 -4.57
CA TYR A 23 16.68 -7.59 -3.74
C TYR A 23 15.49 -8.45 -3.35
N PHE A 24 14.81 -8.03 -2.30
CA PHE A 24 13.59 -8.58 -1.77
C PHE A 24 12.59 -7.47 -1.50
N GLU A 25 11.34 -7.72 -1.90
CA GLU A 25 10.23 -6.83 -1.66
C GLU A 25 9.05 -7.60 -1.07
N SER A 26 8.35 -6.94 -0.18
CA SER A 26 7.08 -7.43 0.32
C SER A 26 6.09 -6.28 0.39
N GLU A 27 4.86 -6.56 -0.02
CA GLU A 27 3.73 -5.65 0.05
C GLU A 27 2.62 -6.36 0.80
N ASN A 28 2.20 -5.80 1.93
CA ASN A 28 1.16 -6.41 2.75
C ASN A 28 0.06 -5.40 3.04
N ALA A 29 -1.17 -5.89 3.02
CA ALA A 29 -2.36 -5.13 3.36
C ALA A 29 -3.27 -6.00 4.24
N ILE A 30 -3.78 -5.40 5.31
CA ILE A 30 -4.88 -5.96 6.09
C ILE A 30 -6.05 -4.98 5.99
N SER A 31 -7.23 -5.48 5.66
CA SER A 31 -8.44 -4.67 5.66
C SER A 31 -9.51 -5.27 6.54
N LEU A 32 -10.14 -4.41 7.33
CA LEU A 32 -11.22 -4.72 8.23
C LEU A 32 -12.43 -3.88 7.82
N GLN A 33 -13.48 -4.56 7.39
CA GLN A 33 -14.78 -3.97 7.17
C GLN A 33 -15.64 -4.08 8.44
N ILE A 34 -16.10 -2.93 8.93
CA ILE A 34 -16.98 -2.79 10.09
C ILE A 34 -18.37 -2.36 9.59
N GLY A 35 -19.30 -3.31 9.53
CA GLY A 35 -20.63 -3.07 8.97
C GLY A 35 -20.60 -2.73 7.47
N PRO A 36 -21.65 -2.08 6.93
CA PRO A 36 -21.73 -1.80 5.49
C PRO A 36 -21.04 -0.50 5.06
N HIS A 37 -20.57 0.32 5.99
CA HIS A 37 -20.15 1.70 5.70
C HIS A 37 -18.68 2.01 6.00
N PHE A 38 -17.99 1.18 6.80
CA PHE A 38 -16.65 1.51 7.29
C PHE A 38 -15.63 0.44 6.91
N TRP A 39 -14.49 0.90 6.41
CA TRP A 39 -13.31 0.08 6.14
C TRP A 39 -12.11 0.75 6.79
N LEU A 40 -11.33 -0.06 7.50
CA LEU A 40 -10.02 0.29 8.01
C LEU A 40 -9.02 -0.60 7.28
N ILE A 41 -7.96 0.00 6.73
CA ILE A 41 -6.95 -0.70 5.97
C ILE A 41 -5.59 -0.29 6.52
N GLY A 42 -4.74 -1.28 6.81
CA GLY A 42 -3.35 -1.08 7.16
C GLY A 42 -2.46 -1.66 6.06
N TYR A 43 -1.40 -0.95 5.73
CA TYR A 43 -0.38 -1.35 4.76
C TYR A 43 0.97 -1.42 5.44
N THR A 44 1.75 -2.46 5.10
CA THR A 44 3.13 -2.61 5.55
C THR A 44 3.98 -3.19 4.43
N ASP A 45 5.03 -2.48 4.08
CA ASP A 45 5.92 -2.87 3.00
C ASP A 45 7.36 -2.92 3.45
N TYR A 46 8.11 -3.76 2.75
CA TYR A 46 9.55 -3.82 2.83
C TYR A 46 10.12 -3.82 1.43
N SER A 47 11.19 -3.08 1.20
CA SER A 47 11.98 -3.22 -0.02
C SER A 47 13.42 -2.81 0.28
N ASP A 48 14.37 -3.67 -0.06
CA ASP A 48 15.80 -3.33 -0.13
C ASP A 48 16.28 -3.17 -1.59
N ASN A 49 15.33 -3.00 -2.52
CA ASN A 49 15.63 -2.77 -3.92
C ASN A 49 16.24 -1.37 -4.09
N PRO A 50 17.50 -1.27 -4.57
CA PRO A 50 18.19 0.02 -4.71
C PRO A 50 17.60 0.90 -5.81
N LEU A 51 16.69 0.38 -6.64
CA LEU A 51 15.96 1.15 -7.66
C LEU A 51 14.73 1.86 -7.08
N VAL A 52 14.37 1.59 -5.82
CA VAL A 52 13.29 2.29 -5.14
C VAL A 52 13.85 3.60 -4.59
N ASP A 53 13.55 4.70 -5.28
CA ASP A 53 14.01 6.05 -4.91
C ASP A 53 13.25 6.67 -3.71
N SER A 54 12.27 5.97 -3.14
CA SER A 54 11.60 6.40 -1.91
C SER A 54 12.32 5.86 -0.68
N VAL A 55 12.23 6.58 0.43
CA VAL A 55 12.69 6.11 1.75
C VAL A 55 11.47 5.76 2.58
N GLY A 56 11.54 4.67 3.33
CA GLY A 56 10.46 4.25 4.22
C GLY A 56 10.27 5.22 5.40
N ASN A 57 9.02 5.33 5.88
CA ASN A 57 8.65 6.26 6.95
C ASN A 57 8.84 5.70 8.37
N ILE A 58 9.06 4.39 8.52
CA ILE A 58 9.32 3.74 9.82
C ILE A 58 10.71 3.10 9.90
N GLY A 59 11.47 3.16 8.81
CA GLY A 59 12.85 2.72 8.64
C GLY A 59 13.22 2.85 7.16
N GLU A 60 14.51 2.88 6.82
CA GLU A 60 14.95 3.17 5.43
C GLU A 60 14.27 2.29 4.37
N ASN A 61 14.09 1.01 4.70
CA ASN A 61 13.49 0.00 3.82
C ASN A 61 12.04 -0.36 4.18
N TRP A 62 11.47 0.24 5.23
CA TRP A 62 10.17 -0.15 5.78
C TRP A 62 9.13 0.97 5.66
N TYR A 63 8.00 0.62 5.06
CA TYR A 63 6.90 1.54 4.84
C TYR A 63 5.67 1.07 5.62
N ALA A 64 4.97 2.00 6.24
CA ALA A 64 3.71 1.72 6.89
C ALA A 64 2.71 2.84 6.66
N ALA A 65 1.48 2.43 6.40
CA ALA A 65 0.39 3.37 6.19
C ALA A 65 -0.97 2.83 6.64
N GLY A 66 -1.90 3.74 6.83
CA GLY A 66 -3.30 3.45 7.11
C GLY A 66 -4.24 4.20 6.18
N GLU A 67 -5.30 3.53 5.75
CA GLU A 67 -6.44 4.13 5.05
C GLU A 67 -7.72 3.87 5.84
N ILE A 68 -8.53 4.91 5.99
CA ILE A 68 -9.90 4.84 6.49
C ILE A 68 -10.81 5.20 5.33
N GLN A 69 -11.74 4.31 5.01
CA GLN A 69 -12.76 4.54 4.00
C GLN A 69 -14.15 4.50 4.64
N VAL A 70 -14.93 5.56 4.42
CA VAL A 70 -16.31 5.68 4.87
C VAL A 70 -17.21 5.83 3.65
N LYS A 71 -18.29 5.06 3.60
CA LYS A 71 -19.34 5.14 2.59
C LYS A 71 -20.67 5.49 3.26
N PRO A 72 -20.95 6.78 3.55
CA PRO A 72 -22.18 7.18 4.23
C PRO A 72 -23.43 6.78 3.44
N THR A 73 -23.31 6.74 2.11
CA THR A 73 -24.35 6.31 1.19
C THR A 73 -23.72 5.46 0.08
N SER A 74 -24.53 4.84 -0.77
CA SER A 74 -24.03 4.12 -1.96
C SER A 74 -23.41 5.03 -3.01
N ALA A 75 -23.75 6.32 -3.02
CA ALA A 75 -23.29 7.29 -4.01
C ALA A 75 -22.03 8.07 -3.57
N TRP A 76 -21.66 8.01 -2.29
CA TRP A 76 -20.57 8.81 -1.71
C TRP A 76 -19.55 7.92 -1.02
N THR A 77 -18.27 8.19 -1.30
CA THR A 77 -17.12 7.54 -0.67
C THR A 77 -16.13 8.61 -0.22
N VAL A 78 -15.80 8.60 1.08
CA VAL A 78 -14.74 9.41 1.67
C VAL A 78 -13.59 8.48 2.01
N LYS A 79 -12.36 8.86 1.64
CA LYS A 79 -11.15 8.13 2.03
C LYS A 79 -10.16 9.10 2.65
N ALA A 80 -9.61 8.72 3.78
CA ALA A 80 -8.49 9.40 4.40
C ALA A 80 -7.33 8.41 4.48
N PHE A 81 -6.19 8.82 3.96
CA PHE A 81 -4.96 8.04 3.94
C PHE A 81 -3.89 8.80 4.74
N PHE A 82 -3.08 8.07 5.51
CA PHE A 82 -1.94 8.61 6.23
C PHE A 82 -0.78 7.60 6.31
N GLY A 83 0.44 8.05 6.04
CA GLY A 83 1.66 7.26 6.15
C GLY A 83 2.45 7.26 4.86
N ALA A 84 3.25 6.22 4.65
CA ALA A 84 3.96 6.01 3.39
C ALA A 84 3.78 4.59 2.87
N TYR A 85 3.77 4.45 1.54
CA TYR A 85 3.85 3.15 0.87
C TYR A 85 4.59 3.28 -0.46
N LYS A 86 5.22 2.19 -0.88
CA LYS A 86 5.91 2.09 -2.17
C LYS A 86 4.91 2.07 -3.33
N ALA A 87 5.27 2.68 -4.46
CA ALA A 87 4.52 2.55 -5.72
C ALA A 87 4.32 1.07 -6.09
N GLY A 88 3.09 0.67 -6.39
CA GLY A 88 2.78 -0.74 -6.63
C GLY A 88 1.29 -1.04 -6.79
N ILE A 89 0.95 -2.33 -6.91
CA ILE A 89 -0.43 -2.81 -7.02
C ILE A 89 -0.94 -3.15 -5.63
N ARG A 90 -1.97 -2.44 -5.16
CA ARG A 90 -2.56 -2.64 -3.84
C ARG A 90 -3.93 -3.25 -3.92
N CYS A 91 -4.08 -4.40 -3.28
CA CYS A 91 -5.35 -5.11 -3.16
C CYS A 91 -5.91 -4.92 -1.74
N SER A 92 -7.07 -4.29 -1.63
CA SER A 92 -7.75 -4.06 -0.34
C SER A 92 -9.26 -3.97 -0.55
N GLY A 93 -10.06 -4.58 0.34
CA GLY A 93 -11.52 -4.58 0.23
C GLY A 93 -12.04 -5.17 -1.09
N GLY A 94 -11.38 -6.22 -1.60
CA GLY A 94 -11.75 -6.91 -2.84
C GLY A 94 -11.43 -6.19 -4.15
N GLN A 95 -10.67 -5.08 -4.11
CA GLN A 95 -10.24 -4.35 -5.31
C GLN A 95 -8.73 -4.13 -5.32
N CYS A 96 -8.10 -4.34 -6.47
CA CYS A 96 -6.70 -4.02 -6.71
C CYS A 96 -6.57 -2.70 -7.48
N ARG A 97 -5.67 -1.82 -7.06
CA ARG A 97 -5.42 -0.50 -7.67
C ARG A 97 -3.92 -0.27 -7.78
N VAL A 98 -3.46 0.27 -8.90
CA VAL A 98 -2.09 0.76 -9.02
C VAL A 98 -2.03 2.13 -8.34
N LEU A 99 -1.19 2.27 -7.33
CA LEU A 99 -1.02 3.53 -6.61
C LEU A 99 0.43 4.01 -6.78
N PRO A 100 0.65 5.31 -7.05
CA PRO A 100 1.99 5.88 -7.02
C PRO A 100 2.53 5.84 -5.60
N GLY A 101 3.86 5.79 -5.45
CA GLY A 101 4.49 5.90 -4.14
C GLY A 101 4.09 7.23 -3.51
N PHE A 102 3.68 7.19 -2.25
CA PHE A 102 3.17 8.36 -1.57
C PHE A 102 3.66 8.37 -0.13
N GLU A 103 3.98 9.55 0.36
CA GLU A 103 4.28 9.83 1.76
C GLU A 103 3.50 11.07 2.20
N GLY A 104 2.82 10.97 3.34
CA GLY A 104 2.10 12.07 3.96
C GLY A 104 0.64 11.72 4.27
N GLY A 105 -0.24 12.72 4.16
CA GLY A 105 -1.68 12.55 4.37
C GLY A 105 -2.48 13.01 3.17
N GLN A 106 -3.47 12.22 2.77
CA GLN A 106 -4.39 12.57 1.68
C GLN A 106 -5.83 12.30 2.10
N VAL A 107 -6.73 13.22 1.77
CA VAL A 107 -8.17 12.97 1.86
C VAL A 107 -8.79 13.09 0.48
N SER A 108 -9.63 12.13 0.12
CA SER A 108 -10.36 12.12 -1.15
C SER A 108 -11.85 11.92 -0.94
N PHE A 109 -12.63 12.61 -1.76
CA PHE A 109 -14.08 12.55 -1.78
C PHE A 109 -14.50 12.15 -3.18
N VAL A 110 -15.16 11.01 -3.31
CA VAL A 110 -15.67 10.50 -4.58
C VAL A 110 -17.17 10.37 -4.45
N GLY A 111 -17.91 11.10 -5.30
CA GLY A 111 -19.36 11.08 -5.33
C GLY A 111 -19.88 11.09 -6.75
N SER A 112 -21.02 10.44 -6.96
CA SER A 112 -21.79 10.54 -8.20
C SER A 112 -22.97 11.49 -7.94
N PHE A 113 -23.14 12.49 -8.80
CA PHE A 113 -24.26 13.44 -8.77
C PHE A 113 -25.28 13.11 -9.87
#